data_AF-A0A2E7MZ15-F1
#
_entry.id   AF-A0A2E7MZ15-F1
#
_cell.length_a   1.000
_cell.length_b   1.000
_cell.length_c   1.000
_cell.angle_alpha   90.00
_cell.angle_beta   90.00
_cell.angle_gamma   90.00
#
_symmetry.space_group_name_H-M   'P 1'
#
loop_
_entity.id
_entity.type
_entity.pdbx_description
1 polymer ?
#
loop_
_entity_poly.entity_id
_entity_poly.type
_entity_poly.pdbx_seq_one_letter_code
_entity_poly.pdbx_strand_id
1 'polypeptide(L)'
;MLVRELYEAEKAATLAFGRMNPPTIGHKKLVDVVASQQGDPFLFITQTQKPKTDPLDFQTKLKFAKQFFPNVTVGDSSVNTIIKALQKLESLGYTSITYVAGSDRVDDFKELITKYNGKEYNFKNIQVVSAGERDPDADGAEGMSASKMRAAAMSDDFDSFKQGVIDQKLANALYDAVRKGMGITERELTKGEEKEKERIVKGMKKTKSSFKKRYGKDADAVMYATATKLAKNQEDIAELKVAQQRPKIDVLTNISARKDQNPWPLSYKDTGDMTASSGGKIFIGPKEATKFINFYDTRAEDEQELMQKALKTFQGAQNLFKNLGIRVQVEENANEGDLVLDRSALIAHLQREIEKFASQETDVEKLSFILKQLSGQKVKTRNKKYFTVTDEDILEGIKKALKNLKGPGYYSLDKDNPDHAADDIDKLRRRLKKKK
;
A
#
# COMPACT_ATOMS: atom_id res chain seq x y z
N MET A 1 -28.01 23.00 73.32
CA MET A 1 -27.00 22.93 72.24
C MET A 1 -27.66 22.22 71.07
N LEU A 2 -28.06 22.94 70.02
CA LEU A 2 -28.62 22.34 68.81
C LEU A 2 -27.44 21.92 67.93
N VAL A 3 -27.17 20.62 67.87
CA VAL A 3 -26.21 20.05 66.92
C VAL A 3 -26.84 20.19 65.55
N ARG A 4 -26.33 21.13 64.74
CA ARG A 4 -26.68 21.18 63.32
C ARG A 4 -26.08 19.92 62.69
N GLU A 5 -26.94 19.03 62.22
CA GLU A 5 -26.54 17.94 61.33
C GLU A 5 -25.84 18.57 60.11
N LEU A 6 -24.53 18.39 60.03
CA LEU A 6 -23.73 18.73 58.87
C LEU A 6 -24.06 17.67 57.82
N TYR A 7 -25.05 17.92 56.98
CA TYR A 7 -25.25 17.13 55.77
C TYR A 7 -24.06 17.42 54.84
N GLU A 8 -23.21 16.42 54.63
CA GLU A 8 -22.14 16.48 53.63
C GLU A 8 -22.80 16.65 52.26
N ALA A 9 -22.48 17.75 51.57
CA ALA A 9 -23.08 18.06 50.28
C ALA A 9 -22.78 16.93 49.28
N GLU A 10 -23.79 16.45 48.57
CA GLU A 10 -23.63 15.34 47.63
C GLU A 10 -22.64 15.72 46.53
N LYS A 11 -21.49 15.04 46.53
CA LYS A 11 -20.41 15.32 45.59
C LYS A 11 -20.63 14.50 44.33
N ALA A 12 -20.77 15.20 43.18
CA ALA A 12 -20.99 14.57 41.88
C ALA A 12 -19.74 14.62 41.01
N ALA A 13 -19.48 13.55 40.25
CA ALA A 13 -18.43 13.48 39.26
C ALA A 13 -19.01 13.13 37.87
N THR A 14 -18.56 13.83 36.84
CA THR A 14 -18.81 13.40 35.45
C THR A 14 -17.53 12.81 34.89
N LEU A 15 -17.60 11.62 34.30
CA LEU A 15 -16.42 10.93 33.80
C LEU A 15 -16.58 10.35 32.40
N ALA A 16 -15.45 10.21 31.74
CA ALA A 16 -15.27 9.35 30.58
C ALA A 16 -14.02 8.49 30.73
N PHE A 17 -14.01 7.35 30.01
CA PHE A 17 -12.88 6.43 29.98
C PHE A 17 -12.48 6.09 28.55
N GLY A 18 -11.20 6.25 28.19
CA GLY A 18 -10.75 6.09 26.80
C GLY A 18 -9.30 5.65 26.64
N ARG A 19 -8.96 5.17 25.43
CA ARG A 19 -7.59 4.72 25.11
C ARG A 19 -6.65 5.87 24.76
N MET A 20 -7.17 6.90 24.09
CA MET A 20 -6.41 8.09 23.67
C MET A 20 -5.13 7.76 22.87
N ASN A 21 -5.25 6.91 21.85
CA ASN A 21 -4.13 6.33 21.08
C ASN A 21 -4.21 6.60 19.57
N PRO A 22 -4.02 7.83 19.08
CA PRO A 22 -3.81 9.07 19.83
C PRO A 22 -5.13 9.78 20.23
N PRO A 23 -5.08 10.84 21.07
CA PRO A 23 -6.21 11.77 21.23
C PRO A 23 -6.51 12.47 19.89
N THR A 24 -7.79 12.71 19.61
CA THR A 24 -8.28 13.27 18.33
C THR A 24 -9.39 14.29 18.55
N ILE A 25 -9.73 15.09 17.53
CA ILE A 25 -10.89 15.99 17.54
C ILE A 25 -12.19 15.26 17.89
N GLY A 26 -12.37 14.01 17.42
CA GLY A 26 -13.50 13.18 17.81
C GLY A 26 -13.60 12.93 19.33
N HIS A 27 -12.47 12.83 20.03
CA HIS A 27 -12.46 12.74 21.50
C HIS A 27 -12.84 14.07 22.16
N LYS A 28 -12.50 15.19 21.53
CA LYS A 28 -12.86 16.53 22.03
C LYS A 28 -14.38 16.68 22.20
N LYS A 29 -15.18 16.23 21.22
CA LYS A 29 -16.65 16.26 21.33
C LYS A 29 -17.15 15.56 22.61
N LEU A 30 -16.60 14.37 22.90
CA LEU A 30 -16.97 13.61 24.10
C LEU A 30 -16.51 14.31 25.38
N VAL A 31 -15.29 14.85 25.40
CA VAL A 31 -14.73 15.53 26.58
C VAL A 31 -15.41 16.88 26.83
N ASP A 32 -15.85 17.58 25.79
CA ASP A 32 -16.64 18.81 25.90
C ASP A 32 -18.00 18.50 26.57
N VAL A 33 -18.63 17.38 26.23
CA VAL A 33 -19.86 16.93 26.92
C VAL A 33 -19.55 16.65 28.40
N VAL A 34 -18.48 15.92 28.71
CA VAL A 34 -18.03 15.69 30.11
C VAL A 34 -17.89 17.00 30.87
N ALA A 35 -17.25 18.01 30.27
CA ALA A 35 -17.03 19.31 30.90
C ALA A 35 -18.31 20.15 31.06
N SER A 36 -19.35 19.89 30.25
CA SER A 36 -20.63 20.60 30.31
C SER A 36 -21.65 20.03 31.30
N GLN A 37 -21.48 18.77 31.71
CA GLN A 37 -22.37 18.13 32.68
C GLN A 37 -22.10 18.63 34.10
N GLN A 38 -23.06 18.40 35.00
CA GLN A 38 -22.89 18.76 36.41
C GLN A 38 -21.89 17.84 37.11
N GLY A 39 -21.15 18.39 38.08
CA GLY A 39 -20.14 17.67 38.85
C GLY A 39 -18.72 17.86 38.32
N ASP A 40 -17.75 17.35 39.06
CA ASP A 40 -16.33 17.50 38.73
C ASP A 40 -15.97 16.64 37.49
N PRO A 41 -15.35 17.22 36.44
CA PRO A 41 -15.11 16.52 35.19
C PRO A 41 -13.80 15.71 35.20
N PHE A 42 -13.89 14.43 34.86
CA PHE A 42 -12.77 13.49 34.81
C PHE A 42 -12.64 12.80 33.45
N LEU A 43 -11.40 12.68 32.98
CA LEU A 43 -11.04 11.85 31.82
C LEU A 43 -10.02 10.81 32.24
N PHE A 44 -10.46 9.58 32.44
CA PHE A 44 -9.57 8.46 32.72
C PHE A 44 -9.06 7.83 31.42
N ILE A 45 -7.78 7.52 31.38
CA ILE A 45 -7.12 6.97 30.19
C ILE A 45 -6.50 5.61 30.48
N THR A 46 -6.60 4.68 29.53
CA THR A 46 -6.01 3.34 29.70
C THR A 46 -4.49 3.39 29.73
N GLN A 47 -3.88 2.38 30.32
CA GLN A 47 -2.41 2.22 30.35
C GLN A 47 -1.89 1.28 29.26
N THR A 48 -2.79 0.68 28.47
CA THR A 48 -2.43 -0.26 27.41
C THR A 48 -1.46 0.36 26.40
N GLN A 49 -0.41 -0.38 26.07
CA GLN A 49 0.55 -0.05 25.02
C GLN A 49 0.77 -1.27 24.11
N LYS A 50 0.50 -1.10 22.82
CA LYS A 50 0.66 -2.10 21.76
C LYS A 50 1.06 -1.35 20.48
N PRO A 51 2.19 -1.66 19.84
CA PRO A 51 2.71 -0.82 18.76
C PRO A 51 1.69 -0.46 17.67
N LYS A 52 0.88 -1.41 17.20
CA LYS A 52 -0.08 -1.17 16.10
C LYS A 52 -1.37 -0.46 16.52
N THR A 53 -1.90 -0.77 17.69
CA THR A 53 -3.25 -0.34 18.10
C THR A 53 -3.23 0.75 19.17
N ASP A 54 -2.19 0.74 20.01
CA ASP A 54 -2.04 1.56 21.21
C ASP A 54 -0.57 2.05 21.32
N PRO A 55 -0.06 2.83 20.35
CA PRO A 55 1.37 3.12 20.24
C PRO A 55 1.93 4.00 21.37
N LEU A 56 1.08 4.84 21.98
CA LEU A 56 1.54 5.81 22.97
C LEU A 56 1.60 5.17 24.37
N ASP A 57 2.72 5.37 25.05
CA ASP A 57 2.84 5.06 26.47
C ASP A 57 1.93 5.98 27.32
N PHE A 58 1.69 5.60 28.57
CA PHE A 58 0.79 6.32 29.46
C PHE A 58 1.20 7.78 29.71
N GLN A 59 2.50 8.06 29.88
CA GLN A 59 2.99 9.42 30.16
C GLN A 59 2.81 10.32 28.95
N THR A 60 3.09 9.80 27.75
CA THR A 60 2.87 10.51 26.50
C THR A 60 1.38 10.81 26.29
N LYS A 61 0.49 9.85 26.55
CA LYS A 61 -0.97 10.09 26.50
C LYS A 61 -1.40 11.17 27.48
N LEU A 62 -0.93 11.09 28.73
CA LEU A 62 -1.26 12.04 29.79
C LEU A 62 -0.82 13.46 29.41
N LYS A 63 0.39 13.61 28.86
CA LYS A 63 0.94 14.88 28.40
C LYS A 63 0.04 15.53 27.35
N PHE A 64 -0.32 14.80 26.29
CA PHE A 64 -1.16 15.35 25.22
C PHE A 64 -2.59 15.60 25.69
N ALA A 65 -3.19 14.67 26.43
CA ALA A 65 -4.55 14.82 26.91
C ALA A 65 -4.71 16.02 27.86
N LYS A 66 -3.74 16.29 28.76
CA LYS A 66 -3.76 17.51 29.60
C LYS A 66 -3.66 18.80 28.80
N GLN A 67 -2.92 18.80 27.69
CA GLN A 67 -2.78 19.98 26.83
C GLN A 67 -4.03 20.20 25.96
N PHE A 68 -4.63 19.12 25.47
CA PHE A 68 -5.83 19.20 24.63
C PHE A 68 -7.13 19.41 25.42
N PHE A 69 -7.17 18.97 26.68
CA PHE A 69 -8.36 18.99 27.52
C PHE A 69 -8.07 19.68 28.86
N PRO A 70 -7.79 20.99 28.88
CA PRO A 70 -7.43 21.72 30.10
C PRO A 70 -8.58 21.82 31.11
N ASN A 71 -9.83 21.63 30.67
CA ASN A 71 -11.03 21.82 31.49
C ASN A 71 -11.46 20.55 32.25
N VAL A 72 -10.69 19.46 32.17
CA VAL A 72 -11.01 18.20 32.85
C VAL A 72 -9.80 17.65 33.59
N THR A 73 -10.05 16.93 34.67
CA THR A 73 -8.99 16.20 35.39
C THR A 73 -8.64 14.94 34.62
N VAL A 74 -7.45 14.91 34.00
CA VAL A 74 -7.01 13.79 33.16
C VAL A 74 -6.13 12.81 33.92
N GLY A 75 -6.59 11.55 33.96
CA GLY A 75 -5.81 10.36 34.32
C GLY A 75 -5.51 10.19 35.81
N ASP A 76 -5.12 8.96 36.15
CA ASP A 76 -4.51 8.57 37.42
C ASP A 76 -3.70 7.29 37.14
N SER A 77 -2.45 7.21 37.61
CA SER A 77 -1.57 6.07 37.34
C SER A 77 -2.03 4.76 37.99
N SER A 78 -2.96 4.80 38.94
CA SER A 78 -3.58 3.62 39.56
C SER A 78 -4.78 3.09 38.77
N VAL A 79 -5.33 3.89 37.85
CA VAL A 79 -6.56 3.57 37.11
C VAL A 79 -6.23 2.99 35.74
N ASN A 80 -6.51 1.71 35.55
CA ASN A 80 -6.32 1.01 34.27
C ASN A 80 -7.59 0.35 33.72
N THR A 81 -8.68 0.33 34.50
CA THR A 81 -10.00 -0.16 34.10
C THR A 81 -11.08 0.82 34.56
N ILE A 82 -12.28 0.68 33.99
CA ILE A 82 -13.45 1.48 34.37
C ILE A 82 -13.85 1.22 35.83
N ILE A 83 -13.82 -0.04 36.26
CA ILE A 83 -14.13 -0.39 37.66
C ILE A 83 -13.19 0.34 38.63
N LYS A 84 -11.89 0.40 38.33
CA LYS A 84 -10.94 1.16 39.16
C LYS A 84 -11.17 2.67 39.10
N ALA A 85 -11.60 3.21 37.97
CA ALA A 85 -11.95 4.62 37.87
C ALA A 85 -13.11 4.95 38.82
N LEU A 86 -14.12 4.07 38.86
CA LEU A 86 -15.28 4.19 39.73
C LEU A 86 -14.91 4.03 41.21
N GLN A 87 -14.12 3.01 41.56
CA GLN A 87 -13.55 2.86 42.92
C GLN A 87 -12.74 4.08 43.35
N LYS A 88 -11.97 4.66 42.43
CA LYS A 88 -11.21 5.88 42.71
C LYS A 88 -12.14 7.05 43.02
N LEU A 89 -13.20 7.25 42.24
CA LEU A 89 -14.16 8.32 42.51
C LEU A 89 -14.88 8.12 43.86
N GLU A 90 -15.32 6.90 44.17
CA GLU A 90 -15.89 6.59 45.48
C GLU A 90 -14.89 6.92 46.61
N SER A 91 -13.62 6.52 46.47
CA SER A 91 -12.58 6.82 47.47
C SER A 91 -12.29 8.32 47.66
N LEU A 92 -12.67 9.15 46.68
CA LEU A 92 -12.56 10.61 46.74
C LEU A 92 -13.83 11.28 47.30
N GLY A 93 -14.79 10.49 47.78
CA GLY A 93 -16.04 10.95 48.41
C GLY A 93 -17.16 11.29 47.42
N TYR A 94 -17.05 10.91 46.14
CA TYR A 94 -18.14 11.12 45.20
C TYR A 94 -19.29 10.13 45.46
N THR A 95 -20.51 10.65 45.58
CA THR A 95 -21.72 9.86 45.85
C THR A 95 -22.62 9.70 44.63
N SER A 96 -22.41 10.55 43.61
CA SER A 96 -23.19 10.58 42.37
C SER A 96 -22.26 10.62 41.16
N ILE A 97 -22.57 9.87 40.10
CA ILE A 97 -21.78 9.86 38.88
C ILE A 97 -22.62 10.03 37.61
N THR A 98 -22.02 10.70 36.63
CA THR A 98 -22.50 10.75 35.24
C THR A 98 -21.41 10.21 34.32
N TYR A 99 -21.63 9.04 33.73
CA TYR A 99 -20.72 8.44 32.77
C TYR A 99 -21.09 8.85 31.35
N VAL A 100 -20.16 9.48 30.64
CA VAL A 100 -20.35 9.90 29.25
C VAL A 100 -19.75 8.85 28.30
N ALA A 101 -20.59 8.25 27.45
CA ALA A 101 -20.21 7.24 26.48
C ALA A 101 -20.45 7.70 25.03
N GLY A 102 -19.83 7.01 24.07
CA GLY A 102 -20.29 7.09 22.67
C GLY A 102 -21.71 6.53 22.55
N SER A 103 -22.49 7.02 21.59
CA SER A 103 -23.90 6.63 21.40
C SER A 103 -24.08 5.12 21.25
N ASP A 104 -23.14 4.45 20.57
CA ASP A 104 -23.12 3.01 20.31
C ASP A 104 -22.91 2.15 21.57
N ARG A 105 -22.47 2.73 22.70
CA ARG A 105 -22.08 1.98 23.91
C ARG A 105 -22.79 2.42 25.18
N VAL A 106 -23.81 3.27 25.08
CA VAL A 106 -24.55 3.78 26.25
C VAL A 106 -25.14 2.62 27.06
N ASP A 107 -25.82 1.69 26.40
CA ASP A 107 -26.48 0.57 27.08
C ASP A 107 -25.48 -0.41 27.69
N ASP A 108 -24.40 -0.75 26.98
CA ASP A 108 -23.30 -1.58 27.49
C ASP A 108 -22.74 -1.02 28.81
N PHE A 109 -22.49 0.29 28.86
CA PHE A 109 -21.92 0.92 30.05
C PHE A 109 -22.95 1.07 31.16
N LYS A 110 -24.22 1.34 30.83
CA LYS A 110 -25.29 1.38 31.81
C LYS A 110 -25.45 0.03 32.51
N GLU A 111 -25.44 -1.07 31.77
CA GLU A 111 -25.49 -2.41 32.34
C GLU A 111 -24.25 -2.68 33.21
N LEU A 112 -23.05 -2.46 32.67
CA LEU A 112 -21.79 -2.72 33.35
C LEU A 112 -21.70 -1.98 34.68
N ILE A 113 -21.97 -0.67 34.69
CA ILE A 113 -21.81 0.18 35.86
C ILE A 113 -22.85 -0.18 36.94
N THR A 114 -24.08 -0.41 36.53
CA THR A 114 -25.17 -0.77 37.46
C THR A 114 -24.93 -2.15 38.09
N LYS A 115 -24.45 -3.13 37.30
CA LYS A 115 -24.23 -4.51 37.74
C LYS A 115 -23.23 -4.64 38.89
N TYR A 116 -22.22 -3.76 38.92
CA TYR A 116 -21.15 -3.77 39.91
C TYR A 116 -21.35 -2.73 41.04
N ASN A 117 -22.35 -1.86 40.94
CA ASN A 117 -22.73 -0.97 42.03
C ASN A 117 -23.31 -1.78 43.22
N GLY A 118 -22.89 -1.45 44.43
CA GLY A 118 -23.12 -2.22 45.66
C GLY A 118 -22.20 -3.44 45.84
N LYS A 119 -21.30 -3.72 44.87
CA LYS A 119 -20.31 -4.82 44.96
C LYS A 119 -18.88 -4.32 44.93
N GLU A 120 -18.52 -3.57 43.90
CA GLU A 120 -17.16 -3.04 43.69
C GLU A 120 -17.01 -1.59 44.13
N TYR A 121 -18.13 -0.86 44.18
CA TYR A 121 -18.28 0.54 44.57
C TYR A 121 -19.76 0.80 44.90
N ASN A 122 -20.09 1.90 45.59
CA ASN A 122 -21.45 2.21 46.01
C ASN A 122 -21.83 3.70 45.80
N PHE A 123 -22.37 4.02 44.63
CA PHE A 123 -22.95 5.33 44.33
C PHE A 123 -24.45 5.35 44.58
N LYS A 124 -24.95 6.49 45.09
CA LYS A 124 -26.38 6.76 45.26
C LYS A 124 -27.09 6.98 43.92
N ASN A 125 -26.46 7.76 43.04
CA ASN A 125 -27.01 8.12 41.74
C ASN A 125 -26.02 7.78 40.62
N ILE A 126 -26.49 7.05 39.62
CA ILE A 126 -25.71 6.70 38.42
C ILE A 126 -26.50 7.14 37.20
N GLN A 127 -25.90 7.98 36.37
CA GLN A 127 -26.42 8.33 35.06
C GLN A 127 -25.42 7.93 33.99
N VAL A 128 -25.91 7.43 32.86
CA VAL A 128 -25.09 7.18 31.67
C VAL A 128 -25.69 7.96 30.52
N VAL A 129 -24.91 8.86 29.93
CA VAL A 129 -25.36 9.80 28.90
C VAL A 129 -24.53 9.63 27.63
N SER A 130 -25.19 9.85 26.49
CA SER A 130 -24.54 9.84 25.18
C SER A 130 -23.77 11.14 24.96
N ALA A 131 -22.59 11.05 24.37
CA ALA A 131 -21.85 12.18 23.82
C ALA A 131 -22.42 12.70 22.49
N GLY A 132 -23.52 12.10 22.01
CA GLY A 132 -24.11 12.35 20.70
C GLY A 132 -23.64 11.32 19.65
N GLU A 133 -24.36 11.28 18.53
CA GLU A 133 -23.98 10.48 17.38
C GLU A 133 -22.82 11.15 16.62
N ARG A 134 -21.91 10.32 16.13
CA ARG A 134 -20.93 10.75 15.14
C ARG A 134 -21.47 10.38 13.77
N ASP A 135 -21.39 11.30 12.82
CA ASP A 135 -21.50 10.95 11.42
C ASP A 135 -20.14 10.35 10.98
N PRO A 136 -20.05 9.03 10.75
CA PRO A 136 -18.81 8.38 10.35
C PRO A 136 -18.37 8.75 8.93
N ASP A 137 -19.30 9.28 8.13
CA ASP A 137 -19.13 9.65 6.72
C ASP A 137 -18.89 11.16 6.54
N ALA A 138 -18.96 11.94 7.62
CA ALA A 138 -18.65 13.37 7.58
C ALA A 138 -17.19 13.62 7.16
N ASP A 139 -17.03 14.35 6.06
CA ASP A 139 -15.74 14.80 5.55
C ASP A 139 -15.02 15.74 6.55
N GLY A 140 -13.70 15.61 6.66
CA GLY A 140 -12.84 16.52 7.43
C GLY A 140 -12.64 16.14 8.91
N ALA A 141 -12.61 17.15 9.78
CA ALA A 141 -12.22 17.01 11.19
C ALA A 141 -13.20 16.18 12.04
N GLU A 142 -14.47 16.07 11.60
CA GLU A 142 -15.53 15.39 12.34
C GLU A 142 -15.51 13.86 12.16
N GLY A 143 -15.12 13.37 10.98
CA GLY A 143 -14.94 11.94 10.69
C GLY A 143 -13.58 11.37 11.13
N MET A 144 -12.73 12.14 11.80
CA MET A 144 -11.37 11.73 12.12
C MET A 144 -11.28 10.87 13.39
N SER A 145 -10.83 9.62 13.21
CA SER A 145 -10.68 8.64 14.28
C SER A 145 -9.20 8.37 14.60
N ALA A 146 -8.94 7.82 15.79
CA ALA A 146 -7.59 7.41 16.18
C ALA A 146 -7.01 6.37 15.21
N SER A 147 -7.85 5.50 14.64
CA SER A 147 -7.43 4.52 13.64
C SER A 147 -7.02 5.19 12.33
N LYS A 148 -7.79 6.16 11.82
CA LYS A 148 -7.44 6.96 10.63
C LYS A 148 -6.12 7.73 10.87
N MET A 149 -5.92 8.30 12.07
CA MET A 149 -4.65 8.96 12.43
C MET A 149 -3.47 7.99 12.48
N ARG A 150 -3.62 6.78 13.05
CA ARG A 150 -2.54 5.78 13.01
C ARG A 150 -2.21 5.32 11.59
N ALA A 151 -3.22 5.18 10.73
CA ALA A 151 -3.02 4.85 9.31
C ALA A 151 -2.25 5.98 8.60
N ALA A 152 -2.64 7.23 8.78
CA ALA A 152 -1.92 8.39 8.25
C ALA A 152 -0.47 8.46 8.75
N ALA A 153 -0.24 8.18 10.05
CA ALA A 153 1.09 8.07 10.62
C ALA A 153 1.90 6.91 10.04
N MET A 154 1.27 5.81 9.62
CA MET A 154 1.93 4.68 8.97
C MET A 154 2.30 4.96 7.51
N SER A 155 1.44 5.67 6.78
CA SER A 155 1.60 6.00 5.35
C SER A 155 2.40 7.27 5.08
N ASP A 156 3.07 7.81 6.10
CA ASP A 156 3.75 9.10 6.09
C ASP A 156 2.89 10.33 5.69
N ASP A 157 1.58 10.23 5.87
CA ASP A 157 0.63 11.27 5.52
C ASP A 157 0.40 12.25 6.69
N PHE A 158 1.37 13.14 6.88
CA PHE A 158 1.29 14.15 7.93
C PHE A 158 0.13 15.13 7.74
N ASP A 159 -0.25 15.46 6.50
CA ASP A 159 -1.27 16.47 6.24
C ASP A 159 -2.65 15.95 6.66
N SER A 160 -2.98 14.69 6.32
CA SER A 160 -4.19 14.04 6.83
C SER A 160 -4.14 13.82 8.34
N PHE A 161 -2.98 13.43 8.90
CA PHE A 161 -2.83 13.29 10.35
C PHE A 161 -3.15 14.60 11.08
N LYS A 162 -2.60 15.71 10.60
CA LYS A 162 -2.74 17.04 11.20
C LYS A 162 -4.19 17.49 11.28
N GLN A 163 -5.04 17.10 10.33
CA GLN A 163 -6.48 17.41 10.35
C GLN A 163 -7.22 16.79 11.55
N GLY A 164 -6.67 15.72 12.16
CA GLY A 164 -7.24 15.07 13.34
C GLY A 164 -6.79 15.58 14.69
N VAL A 165 -5.79 16.46 14.71
CA VAL A 165 -5.17 16.95 15.94
C VAL A 165 -5.94 18.15 16.47
N ILE A 166 -6.24 18.14 17.77
CA ILE A 166 -7.02 19.19 18.44
C ILE A 166 -6.30 20.54 18.38
N ASP A 167 -5.01 20.57 18.73
CA ASP A 167 -4.14 21.73 18.53
C ASP A 167 -3.08 21.41 17.49
N GLN A 168 -3.19 22.05 16.32
CA GLN A 168 -2.27 21.87 15.21
C GLN A 168 -0.81 22.20 15.57
N LYS A 169 -0.54 23.02 16.59
CA LYS A 169 0.82 23.31 17.06
C LYS A 169 1.52 22.08 17.60
N LEU A 170 0.75 21.13 18.14
CA LEU A 170 1.23 19.88 18.71
C LEU A 170 1.22 18.73 17.70
N ALA A 171 0.79 18.96 16.46
CA ALA A 171 0.64 17.91 15.46
C ALA A 171 1.94 17.18 15.15
N ASN A 172 3.06 17.90 14.96
CA ASN A 172 4.38 17.28 14.74
C ASN A 172 4.77 16.38 15.91
N ALA A 173 4.70 16.91 17.14
CA ALA A 173 5.08 16.15 18.34
C ALA A 173 4.21 14.91 18.55
N LEU A 174 2.90 15.00 18.28
CA LEU A 174 1.99 13.86 18.39
C LEU A 174 2.23 12.83 17.30
N TYR A 175 2.48 13.29 16.06
CA TYR A 175 2.81 12.44 14.92
C TYR A 175 4.08 11.62 15.17
N ASP A 176 5.14 12.29 15.61
CA ASP A 176 6.42 11.65 15.92
C ASP A 176 6.28 10.64 17.07
N ALA A 177 5.52 11.00 18.10
CA ALA A 177 5.25 10.10 19.22
C ALA A 177 4.47 8.85 18.79
N VAL A 178 3.47 9.00 17.92
CA VAL A 178 2.71 7.88 17.35
C VAL A 178 3.63 7.00 16.51
N ARG A 179 4.40 7.56 15.58
CA ARG A 179 5.33 6.80 14.72
C ARG A 179 6.38 6.06 15.52
N LYS A 180 6.99 6.74 16.49
CA LYS A 180 7.93 6.13 17.44
C LYS A 180 7.28 4.97 18.20
N GLY A 181 6.08 5.18 18.73
CA GLY A 181 5.32 4.15 19.45
C GLY A 181 4.91 2.96 18.58
N MET A 182 4.71 3.19 17.28
CA MET A 182 4.46 2.15 16.27
C MET A 182 5.72 1.40 15.84
N GLY A 183 6.92 1.81 16.31
CA GLY A 183 8.19 1.26 15.87
C GLY A 183 8.55 1.65 14.44
N ILE A 184 7.92 2.70 13.90
CA ILE A 184 8.25 3.27 12.60
C ILE A 184 9.54 4.07 12.79
N THR A 185 10.66 3.44 12.50
CA THR A 185 11.96 4.11 12.42
C THR A 185 11.97 4.98 11.18
N GLU A 186 12.39 6.24 11.32
CA GLU A 186 12.79 6.99 10.15
C GLU A 186 13.93 6.22 9.49
N ARG A 187 13.71 5.69 8.28
CA ARG A 187 14.81 5.11 7.51
C ARG A 187 15.92 6.15 7.40
N GLU A 188 17.16 5.69 7.51
CA GLU A 188 18.32 6.54 7.23
C GLU A 188 18.18 7.10 5.81
N LEU A 189 18.68 8.33 5.64
CA LEU A 189 18.70 8.95 4.33
C LEU A 189 19.59 8.11 3.42
N THR A 190 19.14 7.87 2.18
CA THR A 190 20.03 7.35 1.15
C THR A 190 21.13 8.38 0.89
N LYS A 191 22.24 7.95 0.29
CA LYS A 191 23.29 8.88 -0.14
C LYS A 191 22.77 9.95 -1.12
N GLY A 192 21.68 9.67 -1.83
CA GLY A 192 21.00 10.63 -2.70
C GLY A 192 20.26 11.70 -1.89
N GLU A 193 19.47 11.27 -0.92
CA GLU A 193 18.70 12.16 -0.04
C GLU A 193 19.60 12.98 0.89
N GLU A 194 20.75 12.46 1.33
CA GLU A 194 21.74 13.24 2.09
C GLU A 194 22.26 14.42 1.27
N LYS A 195 22.65 14.17 0.01
CA LYS A 195 23.12 15.22 -0.90
C LYS A 195 22.01 16.24 -1.19
N GLU A 196 20.79 15.77 -1.34
CA GLU A 196 19.65 16.66 -1.61
C GLU A 196 19.27 17.50 -0.40
N LYS A 197 19.25 16.90 0.80
CA LYS A 197 19.11 17.62 2.07
C LYS A 197 20.16 18.72 2.19
N GLU A 198 21.42 18.44 1.89
CA GLU A 198 22.47 19.47 1.89
C GLU A 198 22.20 20.60 0.90
N ARG A 199 21.74 20.27 -0.32
CA ARG A 199 21.38 21.26 -1.34
C ARG A 199 20.24 22.16 -0.88
N ILE A 200 19.18 21.57 -0.32
CA ILE A 200 18.01 22.27 0.20
C ILE A 200 18.38 23.16 1.38
N VAL A 201 19.19 22.65 2.34
CA VAL A 201 19.70 23.45 3.46
C VAL A 201 20.51 24.64 2.95
N LYS A 202 21.37 24.47 1.95
CA LYS A 202 22.13 25.59 1.34
C LYS A 202 21.20 26.64 0.74
N GLY A 203 20.09 26.24 0.13
CA GLY A 203 19.04 27.14 -0.36
C GLY A 203 18.33 27.89 0.76
N MET A 204 17.90 27.17 1.81
CA MET A 204 17.19 27.74 2.96
C MET A 204 18.06 28.65 3.83
N LYS A 205 19.39 28.45 3.86
CA LYS A 205 20.31 29.37 4.55
C LYS A 205 20.20 30.80 4.01
N LYS A 206 19.84 30.99 2.74
CA LYS A 206 19.60 32.32 2.14
C LYS A 206 18.38 33.03 2.74
N THR A 207 17.42 32.28 3.27
CA THR A 207 16.21 32.80 3.91
C THR A 207 16.23 32.63 5.44
N LYS A 208 17.38 32.31 6.05
CA LYS A 208 17.52 32.05 7.49
C LYS A 208 16.95 33.16 8.39
N SER A 209 16.99 34.42 7.94
CA SER A 209 16.41 35.54 8.69
C SER A 209 14.89 35.42 8.89
N SER A 210 14.16 34.90 7.89
CA SER A 210 12.71 34.69 7.98
C SER A 210 12.38 33.53 8.92
N PHE A 211 13.19 32.47 8.92
CA PHE A 211 13.08 31.36 9.88
C PHE A 211 13.34 31.83 11.30
N LYS A 212 14.39 32.64 11.54
CA LYS A 212 14.68 33.21 12.87
C LYS A 212 13.53 34.10 13.37
N LYS A 213 12.89 34.86 12.48
CA LYS A 213 11.72 35.67 12.80
C LYS A 213 10.48 34.83 13.17
N ARG A 214 10.30 33.67 12.56
CA ARG A 214 9.12 32.80 12.77
C ARG A 214 9.29 31.80 13.91
N TYR A 215 10.50 31.27 14.10
CA TYR A 215 10.77 30.11 14.96
C TYR A 215 11.81 30.41 16.05
N GLY A 216 12.36 31.63 16.12
CA GLY A 216 13.24 32.07 17.21
C GLY A 216 14.48 31.19 17.37
N LYS A 217 14.71 30.66 18.58
CA LYS A 217 15.84 29.78 18.92
C LYS A 217 15.81 28.44 18.20
N ASP A 218 14.64 27.99 17.75
CA ASP A 218 14.45 26.68 17.13
C ASP A 218 14.56 26.74 15.60
N ALA A 219 14.87 27.91 15.04
CA ALA A 219 14.92 28.15 13.59
C ALA A 219 15.85 27.20 12.83
N ASP A 220 17.02 26.89 13.39
CA ASP A 220 17.95 25.96 12.75
C ASP A 220 17.41 24.54 12.78
N ALA A 221 16.90 24.06 13.92
CA ALA A 221 16.32 22.72 14.02
C ALA A 221 15.14 22.53 13.05
N VAL A 222 14.23 23.50 12.96
CA VAL A 222 13.09 23.48 12.04
C VAL A 222 13.56 23.49 10.57
N MET A 223 14.58 24.28 10.24
CA MET A 223 15.15 24.32 8.89
C MET A 223 15.75 22.95 8.48
N TYR A 224 16.54 22.32 9.34
CA TYR A 224 17.14 21.01 9.07
C TYR A 224 16.09 19.89 9.01
N ALA A 225 15.05 19.93 9.85
CA ALA A 225 13.94 18.98 9.79
C ALA A 225 13.13 19.14 8.50
N THR A 226 12.84 20.39 8.09
CA THR A 226 12.13 20.69 6.84
C THR A 226 12.94 20.22 5.64
N ALA A 227 14.25 20.45 5.62
CA ALA A 227 15.11 19.99 4.53
C ALA A 227 15.23 18.45 4.48
N THR A 228 15.23 17.79 5.64
CA THR A 228 15.22 16.31 5.71
C THR A 228 13.92 15.75 5.15
N LYS A 229 12.77 16.34 5.54
CA LYS A 229 11.45 15.96 5.01
C LYS A 229 11.35 16.21 3.51
N LEU A 230 11.81 17.36 3.03
CA LEU A 230 11.82 17.67 1.60
C LEU A 230 12.75 16.74 0.82
N ALA A 231 13.92 16.39 1.35
CA ALA A 231 14.83 15.45 0.70
C ALA A 231 14.20 14.05 0.56
N LYS A 232 13.52 13.57 1.61
CA LYS A 232 12.76 12.30 1.58
C LYS A 232 11.60 12.35 0.57
N ASN A 233 10.82 13.44 0.60
CA ASN A 233 9.69 13.65 -0.30
C ASN A 233 10.11 13.95 -1.74
N GLN A 234 11.37 14.35 -1.97
CA GLN A 234 11.88 14.64 -3.30
C GLN A 234 12.46 13.38 -3.96
N GLU A 235 12.85 12.35 -3.21
CA GLU A 235 12.88 10.97 -3.75
C GLU A 235 11.44 10.47 -4.03
N ASP A 236 10.42 10.84 -3.26
CA ASP A 236 9.02 10.52 -3.67
C ASP A 236 8.51 11.32 -4.89
N ILE A 237 9.25 12.30 -5.42
CA ILE A 237 8.88 13.05 -6.64
C ILE A 237 9.88 12.85 -7.78
N ALA A 238 11.15 12.59 -7.48
CA ALA A 238 12.21 12.24 -8.45
C ALA A 238 12.39 10.71 -8.60
N GLU A 239 11.82 9.92 -7.70
CA GLU A 239 11.70 8.46 -7.71
C GLU A 239 10.26 7.97 -7.44
N LEU A 240 9.24 8.60 -8.06
CA LEU A 240 8.16 7.78 -8.63
C LEU A 240 8.71 7.03 -9.85
N LYS A 241 9.74 6.21 -9.63
CA LYS A 241 10.01 5.08 -10.50
C LYS A 241 8.79 4.21 -10.30
N VAL A 242 7.82 4.32 -11.19
CA VAL A 242 6.73 3.34 -11.27
C VAL A 242 7.45 2.01 -11.52
N ALA A 243 7.62 1.26 -10.45
CA ALA A 243 8.27 -0.04 -10.48
C ALA A 243 7.34 -0.98 -11.21
N GLN A 244 7.90 -1.82 -12.08
CA GLN A 244 7.13 -2.89 -12.68
C GLN A 244 6.65 -3.80 -11.55
N GLN A 245 5.33 -3.90 -11.37
CA GLN A 245 4.71 -4.73 -10.36
C GLN A 245 3.66 -5.61 -11.02
N ARG A 246 3.39 -6.77 -10.40
CA ARG A 246 2.25 -7.61 -10.72
C ARG A 246 1.31 -7.58 -9.52
N PRO A 247 0.00 -7.40 -9.75
CA PRO A 247 -0.68 -7.19 -11.04
C PRO A 247 -0.41 -5.83 -11.70
N LYS A 248 -0.57 -5.74 -13.03
CA LYS A 248 -0.37 -4.49 -13.80
C LYS A 248 -1.35 -3.37 -13.42
N ILE A 249 -2.41 -3.69 -12.69
CA ILE A 249 -3.32 -2.70 -12.12
C ILE A 249 -2.59 -1.81 -11.09
N ASP A 250 -1.65 -2.35 -10.30
CA ASP A 250 -0.90 -1.57 -9.31
C ASP A 250 0.00 -0.53 -9.98
N VAL A 251 0.57 -0.89 -11.13
CA VAL A 251 1.32 0.03 -11.99
C VAL A 251 0.44 1.20 -12.45
N LEU A 252 -0.81 0.93 -12.81
CA LEU A 252 -1.78 1.96 -13.22
C LEU A 252 -2.23 2.84 -12.05
N THR A 253 -2.40 2.26 -10.85
CA THR A 253 -2.67 3.00 -9.61
C THR A 253 -1.52 3.93 -9.25
N ASN A 254 -0.27 3.47 -9.43
CA ASN A 254 0.91 4.31 -9.21
C ASN A 254 0.99 5.45 -10.24
N ILE A 255 0.65 5.17 -11.51
CA ILE A 255 0.62 6.21 -12.55
C ILE A 255 -0.50 7.21 -12.30
N SER A 256 -1.67 6.79 -11.84
CA SER A 256 -2.82 7.68 -11.58
C SER A 256 -2.58 8.65 -10.41
N ALA A 257 -1.76 8.24 -9.43
CA ALA A 257 -1.38 9.06 -8.28
C ALA A 257 -0.30 10.13 -8.60
N ARG A 258 0.31 10.09 -9.79
CA ARG A 258 1.37 11.03 -10.17
C ARG A 258 0.82 12.44 -10.40
N LYS A 259 1.55 13.43 -9.87
CA LYS A 259 1.23 14.86 -10.01
C LYS A 259 1.73 15.45 -11.33
N ASP A 260 2.70 14.79 -11.98
CA ASP A 260 3.13 15.17 -13.33
C ASP A 260 2.08 14.77 -14.39
N GLN A 261 2.30 15.15 -15.64
CA GLN A 261 1.44 14.77 -16.77
C GLN A 261 2.17 13.86 -17.76
N ASN A 262 3.31 13.29 -17.35
CA ASN A 262 4.22 12.60 -18.25
C ASN A 262 3.80 11.14 -18.41
N PRO A 263 3.58 10.65 -19.64
CA PRO A 263 3.30 9.23 -19.90
C PRO A 263 4.37 8.29 -19.33
N TRP A 264 3.95 7.13 -18.82
CA TRP A 264 4.85 6.12 -18.26
C TRP A 264 4.59 4.72 -18.82
N PRO A 265 5.63 3.90 -19.06
CA PRO A 265 5.47 2.57 -19.62
C PRO A 265 4.77 1.60 -18.65
N LEU A 266 3.70 0.97 -19.13
CA LEU A 266 2.91 -0.05 -18.42
C LEU A 266 3.59 -1.44 -18.44
N SER A 267 4.48 -1.70 -19.40
CA SER A 267 5.15 -2.99 -19.56
C SER A 267 6.60 -2.87 -20.04
N TYR A 268 7.54 -3.31 -19.20
CA TYR A 268 8.95 -3.56 -19.55
C TYR A 268 9.47 -4.81 -18.81
N LYS A 269 10.60 -5.39 -19.23
CA LYS A 269 11.17 -6.55 -18.54
C LYS A 269 11.74 -6.15 -17.19
N ASP A 270 11.50 -6.99 -16.19
CA ASP A 270 11.98 -6.83 -14.80
C ASP A 270 13.47 -7.17 -14.64
N THR A 271 14.27 -6.93 -15.71
CA THR A 271 15.69 -7.30 -15.82
C THR A 271 16.62 -6.08 -15.76
N GLY A 272 16.08 -4.89 -15.52
CA GLY A 272 16.86 -3.64 -15.37
C GLY A 272 17.40 -3.06 -16.67
N ASP A 273 17.34 -3.79 -17.79
CA ASP A 273 17.44 -3.24 -19.12
C ASP A 273 16.03 -2.77 -19.54
N MET A 274 15.88 -1.52 -19.98
CA MET A 274 14.58 -0.94 -20.39
C MET A 274 14.04 -1.56 -21.70
N THR A 275 14.29 -2.84 -21.95
CA THR A 275 13.86 -3.61 -23.12
C THR A 275 12.44 -4.14 -22.90
N ALA A 276 11.60 -4.01 -23.92
CA ALA A 276 10.21 -4.42 -23.82
C ALA A 276 10.08 -5.95 -23.67
N SER A 277 9.14 -6.38 -22.83
CA SER A 277 8.57 -7.72 -22.92
C SER A 277 7.78 -7.79 -24.23
N SER A 278 7.89 -8.88 -24.98
CA SER A 278 7.30 -9.11 -26.32
C SER A 278 6.04 -8.27 -26.64
N GLY A 279 6.03 -7.57 -27.78
CA GLY A 279 4.88 -6.82 -28.31
C GLY A 279 5.03 -5.30 -28.37
N GLY A 280 5.92 -4.68 -27.58
CA GLY A 280 6.12 -3.22 -27.56
C GLY A 280 5.89 -2.61 -26.18
N LYS A 281 5.90 -1.27 -26.10
CA LYS A 281 5.64 -0.51 -24.86
C LYS A 281 4.37 0.32 -25.00
N ILE A 282 3.51 0.25 -23.99
CA ILE A 282 2.35 1.13 -23.86
C ILE A 282 2.68 2.16 -22.79
N PHE A 283 2.64 3.44 -23.14
CA PHE A 283 2.79 4.55 -22.20
C PHE A 283 1.43 5.18 -21.93
N ILE A 284 1.11 5.37 -20.65
CA ILE A 284 -0.13 5.98 -20.20
C ILE A 284 0.17 7.16 -19.29
N GLY A 285 -0.55 8.27 -19.49
CA GLY A 285 -0.43 9.47 -18.67
C GLY A 285 -1.29 9.40 -17.41
N PRO A 286 -0.96 10.13 -16.33
CA PRO A 286 -1.68 10.08 -15.06
C PRO A 286 -3.20 10.30 -15.18
N LYS A 287 -3.64 11.30 -15.97
CA LYS A 287 -5.07 11.57 -16.22
C LYS A 287 -5.81 10.38 -16.84
N GLU A 288 -5.19 9.70 -17.79
CA GLU A 288 -5.80 8.57 -18.49
C GLU A 288 -5.77 7.30 -17.62
N ALA A 289 -4.74 7.14 -16.79
CA ALA A 289 -4.71 6.10 -15.75
C ALA A 289 -5.79 6.32 -14.69
N THR A 290 -6.03 7.55 -14.22
CA THR A 290 -7.13 7.88 -13.30
C THR A 290 -8.49 7.51 -13.88
N LYS A 291 -8.73 7.80 -15.17
CA LYS A 291 -9.96 7.39 -15.86
C LYS A 291 -10.13 5.87 -15.85
N PHE A 292 -9.06 5.12 -16.11
CA PHE A 292 -9.09 3.67 -16.08
C PHE A 292 -9.38 3.12 -14.68
N ILE A 293 -8.70 3.63 -13.65
CA ILE A 293 -8.88 3.17 -12.26
C ILE A 293 -10.31 3.46 -11.78
N ASN A 294 -10.83 4.66 -12.02
CA ASN A 294 -12.22 4.98 -11.69
C ASN A 294 -13.22 4.07 -12.41
N PHE A 295 -12.95 3.73 -13.69
CA PHE A 295 -13.76 2.75 -14.41
C PHE A 295 -13.64 1.36 -13.80
N TYR A 296 -12.43 0.91 -13.47
CA TYR A 296 -12.13 -0.41 -12.93
C TYR A 296 -12.76 -0.65 -11.55
N ASP A 297 -12.63 0.32 -10.63
CA ASP A 297 -13.12 0.20 -9.24
C ASP A 297 -14.65 0.17 -9.13
N THR A 298 -15.35 0.62 -10.18
CA THR A 298 -16.83 0.62 -10.24
C THR A 298 -17.43 -0.67 -10.80
N ARG A 299 -16.60 -1.63 -11.20
CA ARG A 299 -17.00 -2.89 -11.88
C ARG A 299 -17.05 -4.05 -10.91
N ALA A 300 -17.83 -5.09 -11.26
CA ALA A 300 -17.92 -6.31 -10.48
C ALA A 300 -16.58 -7.09 -10.50
N GLU A 301 -16.35 -7.96 -9.50
CA GLU A 301 -15.06 -8.67 -9.33
C GLU A 301 -14.68 -9.53 -10.56
N ASP A 302 -15.65 -10.13 -11.24
CA ASP A 302 -15.44 -10.93 -12.45
C ASP A 302 -15.03 -10.06 -13.66
N GLU A 303 -15.63 -8.89 -13.82
CA GLU A 303 -15.24 -7.90 -14.83
C GLU A 303 -13.84 -7.35 -14.55
N GLN A 304 -13.51 -7.14 -13.28
CA GLN A 304 -12.16 -6.75 -12.83
C GLN A 304 -11.11 -7.79 -13.18
N GLU A 305 -11.39 -9.08 -12.96
CA GLU A 305 -10.50 -10.18 -13.33
C GLU A 305 -10.26 -10.26 -14.85
N LEU A 306 -11.30 -10.04 -15.66
CA LEU A 306 -11.19 -10.00 -17.12
C LEU A 306 -10.29 -8.84 -17.59
N MET A 307 -10.45 -7.65 -16.99
CA MET A 307 -9.60 -6.49 -17.28
C MET A 307 -8.14 -6.76 -16.87
N GLN A 308 -7.91 -7.33 -15.69
CA GLN A 308 -6.57 -7.73 -15.26
C GLN A 308 -5.94 -8.77 -16.19
N LYS A 309 -6.73 -9.72 -16.72
CA LYS A 309 -6.26 -10.71 -17.69
C LYS A 309 -5.88 -10.06 -19.02
N ALA A 310 -6.68 -9.10 -19.51
CA ALA A 310 -6.38 -8.34 -20.72
C ALA A 310 -5.10 -7.50 -20.58
N LEU A 311 -4.87 -6.90 -19.40
CA LEU A 311 -3.66 -6.13 -19.13
C LEU A 311 -2.37 -6.96 -19.23
N LYS A 312 -2.42 -8.30 -19.08
CA LYS A 312 -1.21 -9.16 -19.09
C LYS A 312 -0.44 -9.08 -20.41
N THR A 313 -1.10 -8.94 -21.55
CA THR A 313 -0.46 -8.89 -22.88
C THR A 313 -0.46 -7.48 -23.45
N PHE A 314 0.48 -7.18 -24.35
CA PHE A 314 0.52 -5.90 -25.05
C PHE A 314 -0.76 -5.67 -25.87
N GLN A 315 -1.14 -6.64 -26.72
CA GLN A 315 -2.33 -6.53 -27.55
C GLN A 315 -3.63 -6.46 -26.72
N GLY A 316 -3.70 -7.22 -25.62
CA GLY A 316 -4.85 -7.21 -24.72
C GLY A 316 -5.02 -5.85 -24.04
N ALA A 317 -3.93 -5.26 -23.54
CA ALA A 317 -3.95 -3.93 -22.93
C ALA A 317 -4.30 -2.84 -23.96
N GLN A 318 -3.72 -2.91 -25.17
CA GLN A 318 -4.01 -1.95 -26.26
C GLN A 318 -5.49 -1.97 -26.66
N ASN A 319 -6.06 -3.18 -26.85
CA ASN A 319 -7.46 -3.35 -27.20
C ASN A 319 -8.39 -2.90 -26.06
N LEU A 320 -8.04 -3.21 -24.81
CA LEU A 320 -8.78 -2.76 -23.63
C LEU A 320 -8.86 -1.23 -23.57
N PHE A 321 -7.72 -0.54 -23.64
CA PHE A 321 -7.70 0.93 -23.58
C PHE A 321 -8.43 1.57 -24.77
N LYS A 322 -8.27 1.00 -25.97
CA LYS A 322 -9.00 1.45 -27.17
C LYS A 322 -10.52 1.36 -26.98
N ASN A 323 -11.01 0.23 -26.48
CA ASN A 323 -12.44 -0.01 -26.27
C ASN A 323 -13.02 0.89 -25.16
N LEU A 324 -12.21 1.25 -24.16
CA LEU A 324 -12.59 2.13 -23.06
C LEU A 324 -12.39 3.62 -23.37
N GLY A 325 -11.92 3.98 -24.57
CA GLY A 325 -11.66 5.37 -24.94
C GLY A 325 -10.50 6.05 -24.19
N ILE A 326 -9.58 5.25 -23.64
CA ILE A 326 -8.42 5.71 -22.88
C ILE A 326 -7.26 5.95 -23.84
N ARG A 327 -6.68 7.16 -23.79
CA ARG A 327 -5.59 7.54 -24.70
C ARG A 327 -4.25 7.04 -24.17
N VAL A 328 -3.54 6.27 -24.99
CA VAL A 328 -2.20 5.76 -24.70
C VAL A 328 -1.24 6.02 -25.85
N GLN A 329 0.04 6.18 -25.56
CA GLN A 329 1.11 6.21 -26.55
C GLN A 329 1.69 4.81 -26.68
N VAL A 330 1.97 4.37 -27.90
CA VAL A 330 2.45 3.02 -28.18
C VAL A 330 3.77 3.12 -28.91
N GLU A 331 4.83 2.54 -28.33
CA GLU A 331 6.08 2.27 -29.02
C GLU A 331 6.09 0.79 -29.38
N GLU A 332 5.75 0.50 -30.62
CA GLU A 332 5.90 -0.85 -31.15
C GLU A 332 7.41 -1.15 -31.23
N ASN A 333 7.84 -2.30 -30.72
CA ASN A 333 9.15 -2.79 -31.12
C ASN A 333 9.05 -3.02 -32.63
N ALA A 334 10.08 -2.63 -33.39
CA ALA A 334 10.19 -2.98 -34.80
C ALA A 334 9.71 -4.43 -34.98
N ASN A 335 8.78 -4.63 -35.91
CA ASN A 335 8.19 -5.93 -36.19
C ASN A 335 9.24 -7.03 -36.05
N GLU A 336 8.86 -8.14 -35.42
CA GLU A 336 9.67 -9.38 -35.34
C GLU A 336 10.19 -9.88 -36.71
N GLY A 337 9.79 -9.24 -37.82
CA GLY A 337 10.34 -9.42 -39.16
C GLY A 337 11.68 -8.74 -39.47
N ASP A 338 12.19 -7.77 -38.68
CA ASP A 338 13.36 -6.96 -39.09
C ASP A 338 14.67 -7.19 -38.29
N LEU A 339 14.72 -8.20 -37.41
CA LEU A 339 15.97 -8.59 -36.73
C LEU A 339 16.66 -9.79 -37.41
N VAL A 340 16.82 -9.73 -38.73
CA VAL A 340 17.80 -10.60 -39.39
C VAL A 340 19.17 -9.97 -39.21
N LEU A 341 19.99 -10.50 -38.29
CA LEU A 341 21.45 -10.58 -38.46
C LEU A 341 22.09 -11.62 -37.50
N ASP A 342 21.61 -12.86 -37.58
CA ASP A 342 22.33 -14.07 -38.06
C ASP A 342 21.42 -15.31 -37.88
N ARG A 343 20.28 -15.29 -38.58
CA ARG A 343 19.27 -16.37 -38.54
C ARG A 343 19.86 -17.70 -39.00
N SER A 344 20.82 -17.68 -39.93
CA SER A 344 21.48 -18.89 -40.41
C SER A 344 22.25 -19.63 -39.32
N ALA A 345 22.94 -18.92 -38.41
CA ALA A 345 23.61 -19.54 -37.26
C ALA A 345 22.63 -20.06 -36.21
N LEU A 346 21.50 -19.37 -35.98
CA LEU A 346 20.42 -19.84 -35.11
C LEU A 346 19.81 -21.13 -35.65
N ILE A 347 19.38 -21.14 -36.91
CA ILE A 347 18.82 -22.33 -37.56
C ILE A 347 19.83 -23.48 -37.56
N ALA A 348 21.13 -23.20 -37.77
CA ALA A 348 22.16 -24.25 -37.69
C ALA A 348 22.37 -24.78 -36.26
N HIS A 349 22.19 -23.96 -35.23
CA HIS A 349 22.22 -24.41 -33.83
C HIS A 349 20.99 -25.25 -33.50
N LEU A 350 19.79 -24.75 -33.83
CA LEU A 350 18.54 -25.48 -33.62
C LEU A 350 18.55 -26.82 -34.35
N GLN A 351 19.01 -26.86 -35.59
CA GLN A 351 19.18 -28.10 -36.35
C GLN A 351 19.98 -29.16 -35.57
N ARG A 352 21.12 -28.78 -34.96
CA ARG A 352 21.96 -29.72 -34.19
C ARG A 352 21.28 -30.20 -32.90
N GLU A 353 20.63 -29.31 -32.17
CA GLU A 353 19.91 -29.67 -30.95
C GLU A 353 18.70 -30.57 -31.27
N ILE A 354 17.96 -30.28 -32.34
CA ILE A 354 16.84 -31.09 -32.81
C ILE A 354 17.31 -32.48 -33.22
N GLU A 355 18.40 -32.59 -33.99
CA GLU A 355 19.01 -33.89 -34.36
C GLU A 355 19.46 -34.68 -33.13
N LYS A 356 20.00 -34.00 -32.11
CA LYS A 356 20.38 -34.62 -30.84
C LYS A 356 19.17 -35.15 -30.08
N PHE A 357 18.13 -34.34 -29.86
CA PHE A 357 16.91 -34.77 -29.16
C PHE A 357 16.23 -35.92 -29.89
N ALA A 358 16.11 -35.85 -31.21
CA ALA A 358 15.50 -36.90 -32.01
C ALA A 358 16.35 -38.20 -32.07
N SER A 359 17.64 -38.14 -31.72
CA SER A 359 18.49 -39.33 -31.58
C SER A 359 18.35 -40.04 -30.22
N GLN A 360 17.85 -39.33 -29.21
CA GLN A 360 17.73 -39.76 -27.81
C GLN A 360 16.29 -40.10 -27.42
N GLU A 361 15.31 -39.40 -27.97
CA GLU A 361 13.89 -39.62 -27.72
C GLU A 361 13.22 -40.29 -28.92
N THR A 362 12.58 -41.43 -28.66
CA THR A 362 11.94 -42.26 -29.70
C THR A 362 10.42 -42.16 -29.69
N ASP A 363 9.83 -41.47 -28.71
CA ASP A 363 8.40 -41.16 -28.63
C ASP A 363 8.11 -39.81 -29.33
N VAL A 364 7.14 -39.81 -30.26
CA VAL A 364 6.82 -38.63 -31.10
C VAL A 364 6.16 -37.53 -30.29
N GLU A 365 5.29 -37.89 -29.35
CA GLU A 365 4.56 -36.93 -28.54
C GLU A 365 5.51 -36.25 -27.55
N LYS A 366 6.41 -37.03 -26.95
CA LYS A 366 7.47 -36.47 -26.10
C LYS A 366 8.46 -35.60 -26.87
N LEU A 367 8.87 -36.02 -28.07
CA LEU A 367 9.74 -35.21 -28.92
C LEU A 367 9.05 -33.90 -29.33
N SER A 368 7.78 -33.95 -29.72
CA SER A 368 6.98 -32.77 -30.05
C SER A 368 6.85 -31.82 -28.86
N PHE A 369 6.60 -32.37 -27.66
CA PHE A 369 6.57 -31.59 -26.43
C PHE A 369 7.92 -30.90 -26.16
N ILE A 370 9.04 -31.64 -26.23
CA ILE A 370 10.40 -31.10 -26.01
C ILE A 370 10.71 -29.98 -27.01
N LEU A 371 10.38 -30.17 -28.29
CA LEU A 371 10.63 -29.16 -29.32
C LEU A 371 9.77 -27.91 -29.12
N LYS A 372 8.50 -28.07 -28.71
CA LYS A 372 7.63 -26.93 -28.34
C LYS A 372 8.18 -26.13 -27.16
N GLN A 373 8.86 -26.77 -26.21
CA GLN A 373 9.51 -26.07 -25.10
C GLN A 373 10.69 -25.21 -25.53
N LEU A 374 11.23 -25.37 -26.75
CA LEU A 374 12.28 -24.51 -27.29
C LEU A 374 11.73 -23.14 -27.72
N SER A 375 10.44 -23.04 -27.99
CA SER A 375 9.81 -21.79 -28.41
C SER A 375 9.84 -20.75 -27.29
N GLY A 376 10.22 -19.53 -27.63
CA GLY A 376 10.45 -18.45 -26.68
C GLY A 376 11.76 -18.54 -25.90
N GLN A 377 12.57 -19.61 -26.06
CA GLN A 377 13.87 -19.70 -25.41
C GLN A 377 14.87 -18.71 -26.04
N LYS A 378 15.73 -18.13 -25.19
CA LYS A 378 16.82 -17.27 -25.64
C LYS A 378 18.10 -18.08 -25.87
N VAL A 379 18.56 -18.14 -27.11
CA VAL A 379 19.80 -18.83 -27.50
C VAL A 379 20.90 -17.81 -27.77
N LYS A 380 22.07 -18.00 -27.13
CA LYS A 380 23.27 -17.20 -27.38
C LYS A 380 24.10 -17.82 -28.51
N THR A 381 24.34 -17.08 -29.57
CA THR A 381 25.21 -17.53 -30.68
C THR A 381 26.69 -17.19 -30.43
N ARG A 382 27.57 -17.77 -31.24
CA ARG A 382 29.03 -17.56 -31.19
C ARG A 382 29.44 -16.08 -31.24
N ASN A 383 28.65 -15.24 -31.90
CA ASN A 383 28.91 -13.80 -32.00
C ASN A 383 28.34 -12.99 -30.82
N LYS A 384 28.06 -13.65 -29.69
CA LYS A 384 27.48 -13.07 -28.47
C LYS A 384 26.11 -12.39 -28.67
N LYS A 385 25.42 -12.67 -29.79
CA LYS A 385 24.05 -12.22 -30.05
C LYS A 385 23.05 -13.22 -29.47
N TYR A 386 21.97 -12.71 -28.89
CA TYR A 386 20.89 -13.50 -28.34
C TYR A 386 19.72 -13.51 -29.32
N PHE A 387 19.17 -14.70 -29.57
CA PHE A 387 18.00 -14.91 -30.42
C PHE A 387 16.89 -15.52 -29.59
N THR A 388 15.67 -15.02 -29.73
CA THR A 388 14.48 -15.72 -29.23
C THR A 388 14.09 -16.73 -30.30
N VAL A 389 14.03 -18.00 -29.93
CA VAL A 389 13.60 -19.07 -30.82
C VAL A 389 12.10 -18.94 -31.05
N THR A 390 11.66 -18.82 -32.30
CA THR A 390 10.23 -18.86 -32.64
C THR A 390 9.81 -20.25 -33.09
N ASP A 391 8.49 -20.49 -33.19
CA ASP A 391 7.95 -21.73 -33.76
C ASP A 391 8.40 -21.90 -35.22
N GLU A 392 8.46 -20.82 -36.01
CA GLU A 392 8.97 -20.84 -37.38
C GLU A 392 10.45 -21.24 -37.45
N ASP A 393 11.28 -20.82 -36.50
CA ASP A 393 12.69 -21.18 -36.46
C ASP A 393 12.89 -22.65 -36.07
N ILE A 394 12.02 -23.21 -35.22
CA ILE A 394 12.00 -24.64 -34.91
C ILE A 394 11.59 -25.44 -36.15
N LEU A 395 10.52 -25.01 -36.83
CA LEU A 395 10.05 -25.63 -38.07
C LEU A 395 11.13 -25.59 -39.17
N GLU A 396 11.83 -24.47 -39.32
CA GLU A 396 12.93 -24.33 -40.28
C GLU A 396 14.14 -25.19 -39.88
N GLY A 397 14.44 -25.31 -38.58
CA GLY A 397 15.44 -26.24 -38.04
C GLY A 397 15.10 -27.71 -38.33
N ILE A 398 13.83 -28.11 -38.16
CA ILE A 398 13.33 -29.45 -38.50
C ILE A 398 13.45 -29.70 -40.01
N LYS A 399 13.01 -28.75 -40.85
CA LYS A 399 13.14 -28.84 -42.31
C LYS A 399 14.59 -28.99 -42.76
N LYS A 400 15.52 -28.27 -42.13
CA LYS A 400 16.95 -28.36 -42.42
C LYS A 400 17.55 -29.69 -41.99
N ALA A 401 17.18 -30.20 -40.81
CA ALA A 401 17.56 -31.54 -40.35
C ALA A 401 17.05 -32.63 -41.31
N LEU A 402 15.79 -32.52 -41.74
CA LEU A 402 15.17 -33.40 -42.75
C LEU A 402 15.88 -33.36 -44.11
N LYS A 403 16.39 -32.18 -44.53
CA LYS A 403 17.08 -31.96 -45.81
C LYS A 403 18.49 -32.55 -45.83
N ASN A 404 19.18 -32.59 -44.69
CA ASN A 404 20.51 -33.20 -44.55
C ASN A 404 20.48 -34.73 -44.38
N LEU A 405 19.30 -35.30 -44.15
CA LEU A 405 19.03 -36.73 -44.15
C LEU A 405 18.70 -37.20 -45.60
N LYS A 406 19.64 -37.06 -46.54
CA LYS A 406 19.50 -37.67 -47.88
C LYS A 406 19.83 -39.16 -47.82
N GLY A 407 18.80 -39.99 -47.99
CA GLY A 407 18.86 -41.41 -48.34
C GLY A 407 17.73 -41.74 -49.33
N PRO A 408 17.85 -42.79 -50.16
CA PRO A 408 17.01 -42.99 -51.33
C PRO A 408 15.57 -43.41 -50.96
N GLY A 409 14.57 -42.79 -51.63
CA GLY A 409 13.18 -43.25 -51.78
C GLY A 409 12.34 -43.33 -50.49
N TYR A 410 11.13 -42.78 -50.39
CA TYR A 410 10.02 -42.83 -51.34
C TYR A 410 8.99 -41.72 -50.99
N TYR A 411 8.28 -41.24 -52.01
CA TYR A 411 6.94 -40.63 -51.96
C TYR A 411 5.97 -41.56 -51.19
N SER A 412 4.83 -41.22 -50.58
CA SER A 412 3.84 -40.13 -50.63
C SER A 412 2.93 -40.39 -49.41
N LEU A 413 2.45 -39.37 -48.68
CA LEU A 413 1.17 -39.44 -47.97
C LEU A 413 0.49 -38.08 -48.10
N ASP A 414 -0.60 -38.10 -48.87
CA ASP A 414 -1.66 -37.11 -49.12
C ASP A 414 -1.33 -35.64 -49.39
N LYS A 415 -1.68 -35.22 -50.62
CA LYS A 415 -1.75 -33.82 -51.04
C LYS A 415 -3.01 -33.10 -50.55
N ASP A 416 -3.92 -33.79 -49.86
CA ASP A 416 -5.26 -33.28 -49.54
C ASP A 416 -5.50 -33.00 -48.04
N ASN A 417 -4.45 -32.96 -47.21
CA ASN A 417 -4.58 -32.57 -45.80
C ASN A 417 -3.49 -31.57 -45.36
N PRO A 418 -3.75 -30.25 -45.39
CA PRO A 418 -2.76 -29.23 -45.05
C PRO A 418 -2.58 -28.98 -43.53
N ASP A 419 -3.39 -29.59 -42.67
CA ASP A 419 -3.41 -29.27 -41.23
C ASP A 419 -3.01 -30.46 -40.36
N HIS A 420 -1.70 -30.70 -40.20
CA HIS A 420 -1.19 -31.32 -38.98
C HIS A 420 0.31 -31.07 -38.75
N ALA A 421 0.65 -30.26 -37.74
CA ALA A 421 2.01 -30.07 -37.23
C ALA A 421 2.69 -31.36 -36.70
N ALA A 422 2.00 -32.50 -36.74
CA ALA A 422 2.51 -33.83 -36.37
C ALA A 422 3.39 -34.47 -37.47
N ASP A 423 3.30 -34.01 -38.72
CA ASP A 423 3.86 -34.73 -39.86
C ASP A 423 5.40 -34.57 -40.01
N ASP A 424 5.95 -33.37 -39.79
CA ASP A 424 7.39 -33.12 -39.98
C ASP A 424 8.26 -33.74 -38.86
N ILE A 425 7.74 -33.82 -37.63
CA ILE A 425 8.43 -34.44 -36.49
C ILE A 425 8.44 -35.96 -36.62
N ASP A 426 7.33 -36.57 -37.04
CA ASP A 426 7.29 -38.02 -37.29
C ASP A 426 8.15 -38.40 -38.52
N LYS A 427 8.15 -37.57 -39.59
CA LYS A 427 9.09 -37.71 -40.72
C LYS A 427 10.55 -37.66 -40.26
N LEU A 428 10.90 -36.75 -39.36
CA LEU A 428 12.26 -36.60 -38.83
C LEU A 428 12.70 -37.83 -38.05
N ARG A 429 11.85 -38.29 -37.13
CA ARG A 429 12.06 -39.53 -36.36
C ARG A 429 12.27 -40.74 -37.27
N ARG A 430 11.37 -40.95 -38.25
CA ARG A 430 11.45 -42.09 -39.18
C ARG A 430 12.75 -42.07 -40.00
N ARG A 431 13.24 -40.90 -40.41
CA ARG A 431 14.51 -40.78 -41.16
C ARG A 431 15.75 -40.97 -40.30
N LEU A 432 15.74 -40.55 -39.03
CA LEU A 432 16.86 -40.76 -38.10
C LEU A 432 16.99 -42.23 -37.67
N LYS A 433 15.87 -42.94 -37.47
CA LYS A 433 15.89 -44.40 -37.20
C LYS A 433 16.49 -45.24 -38.33
N LYS A 434 16.40 -44.78 -39.58
CA LYS A 434 16.99 -45.47 -40.76
C LYS A 434 18.50 -45.24 -40.93
N LYS A 435 19.11 -44.35 -40.13
CA LYS A 435 20.53 -43.94 -40.21
C LYS A 435 21.41 -44.60 -39.13
N LYS A 436 20.80 -45.16 -38.08
CA LYS A 436 21.42 -46.10 -37.13
C LYS A 436 21.19 -47.51 -37.64
#